data_AF-A0A4Q3GV82-F1
#
_entry.id   AF-A0A4Q3GV82-F1
#
_cell.length_a   1.000
_cell.length_b   1.000
_cell.length_c   1.000
_cell.angle_alpha   90.00
_cell.angle_beta   90.00
_cell.angle_gamma   90.00
#
_symmetry.space_group_name_H-M   'P 1'
#
loop_
_entity.id
_entity.type
_entity.pdbx_description
1 polymer ?
#
loop_
_entity_poly.entity_id
_entity_poly.type
_entity_poly.pdbx_seq_one_letter_code
_entity_poly.pdbx_strand_id
1 'polypeptide(L)' 'AAYYLNRSQQTLRGWSSRGDGPLRPIRMNGRLAWPVTDIKKLMGVAQ' A
#
# COMPACT_ATOMS: atom_id res chain seq x y z
N ALA A 1 -6.02 -2.65 0.72
CA ALA A 1 -5.13 -1.55 1.17
C ALA A 1 -5.90 -0.27 1.48
N ALA A 2 -6.62 0.32 0.50
CA ALA A 2 -7.37 1.57 0.66
C ALA A 2 -8.28 1.59 1.91
N TYR A 3 -9.10 0.54 2.05
CA TYR A 3 -10.00 0.36 3.19
C TYR A 3 -9.25 0.33 4.53
N TYR A 4 -8.18 -0.45 4.63
CA TYR A 4 -7.39 -0.56 5.87
C TYR A 4 -6.64 0.72 6.23
N LEU A 5 -6.16 1.48 5.26
CA LEU A 5 -5.40 2.70 5.49
C LEU A 5 -6.29 3.94 5.65
N ASN A 6 -7.61 3.78 5.53
CA ASN A 6 -8.57 4.88 5.47
C ASN A 6 -8.17 5.97 4.44
N ARG A 7 -7.76 5.52 3.24
CA ARG A 7 -7.29 6.38 2.13
C ARG A 7 -7.96 5.97 0.83
N SER A 8 -8.08 6.92 -0.09
CA SER A 8 -8.59 6.67 -1.44
C SER A 8 -7.64 5.77 -2.24
N GLN A 9 -8.20 4.92 -3.11
CA GLN A 9 -7.44 4.11 -4.06
C GLN A 9 -6.55 4.95 -4.98
N GLN A 10 -6.95 6.19 -5.28
CA GLN A 10 -6.18 7.08 -6.16
C GLN A 10 -4.91 7.60 -5.48
N THR A 11 -4.94 7.80 -4.16
CA THR A 11 -3.75 8.11 -3.35
C THR A 11 -2.73 6.97 -3.45
N LEU A 12 -3.18 5.72 -3.33
CA LEU A 12 -2.34 4.53 -3.45
C LEU A 12 -1.74 4.39 -4.85
N ARG A 13 -2.52 4.63 -5.91
CA ARG A 13 -1.99 4.68 -7.28
C ARG A 13 -0.95 5.79 -7.43
N GLY A 14 -1.18 6.94 -6.81
CA GLY A 14 -0.22 8.05 -6.72
C GLY A 14 1.10 7.64 -6.07
N TRP A 15 1.05 6.95 -4.93
CA TRP A 15 2.25 6.40 -4.27
C TRP A 15 2.99 5.41 -5.16
N SER A 16 2.27 4.52 -5.83
CA SER A 16 2.89 3.58 -6.78
C SER A 16 3.58 4.27 -7.95
N SER A 17 3.05 5.41 -8.43
CA SER A 17 3.61 6.13 -9.56
C SER A 17 4.77 7.04 -9.16
N ARG A 18 4.73 7.63 -7.96
CA ARG A 18 5.75 8.55 -7.46
C ARG A 18 6.91 7.83 -6.78
N GLY A 19 6.72 6.57 -6.40
CA GLY A 19 7.68 5.83 -5.56
C GLY A 19 7.79 6.39 -4.14
N ASP A 20 6.94 7.36 -3.80
CA ASP A 20 7.02 8.20 -2.61
C ASP A 20 5.79 7.95 -1.74
N GLY A 21 5.85 6.86 -1.00
CA GLY A 21 4.78 6.43 -0.11
C GLY A 21 5.27 5.47 0.96
N PRO A 22 4.56 5.38 2.09
CA PRO A 22 4.94 4.52 3.21
C PRO A 22 4.86 3.03 2.86
N LEU A 23 4.20 2.69 1.75
CA LEU A 23 4.04 1.33 1.24
C LEU A 23 4.62 1.21 -0.16
N ARG A 24 5.46 0.19 -0.36
CA ARG A 24 5.94 -0.19 -1.68
C ARG A 24 5.00 -1.23 -2.29
N PRO A 25 4.39 -0.97 -3.47
CA PRO A 25 3.58 -1.96 -4.15
C PRO A 25 4.47 -3.06 -4.74
N ILE A 26 4.00 -4.29 -4.62
CA ILE A 26 4.60 -5.47 -5.25
C ILE A 26 3.93 -5.65 -6.61
N ARG A 27 4.74 -5.77 -7.67
CA ARG A 27 4.23 -6.09 -9.00
C ARG A 27 4.05 -7.60 -9.11
N MET A 28 2.80 -8.06 -9.13
CA MET A 28 2.45 -9.46 -9.40
C MET A 28 1.60 -9.53 -10.66
N ASN A 29 2.11 -10.16 -11.71
CA ASN A 29 1.41 -10.40 -12.98
C ASN A 29 0.73 -9.14 -13.56
N GLY A 30 1.44 -8.01 -13.56
CA GLY A 30 0.91 -6.73 -14.05
C GLY A 30 -0.09 -6.03 -13.11
N ARG A 31 -0.39 -6.61 -11.94
CA ARG A 31 -1.22 -6.00 -10.90
C ARG A 31 -0.36 -5.40 -9.80
N LEU A 32 -0.84 -4.29 -9.25
CA LEU A 32 -0.25 -3.66 -8.06
C LEU A 32 -0.82 -4.35 -6.83
N ALA A 33 -0.05 -5.25 -6.24
CA ALA A 33 -0.35 -5.87 -4.96
C ALA A 33 0.24 -5.01 -3.83
N TRP A 34 -0.52 -4.85 -2.75
CA TRP A 34 -0.09 -4.11 -1.57
C TRP A 34 0.15 -5.10 -0.43
N PRO A 35 1.39 -5.23 0.06
CA PRO A 35 1.70 -6.19 1.11
C PRO A 35 0.93 -5.88 2.38
N VAL A 36 0.14 -6.85 2.85
CA VAL A 36 -0.67 -6.70 4.07
C VAL A 36 0.21 -6.63 5.31
N THR A 37 1.39 -7.23 5.28
CA THR A 37 2.40 -7.16 6.34
C THR A 37 2.85 -5.73 6.60
N ASP A 38 3.19 -4.98 5.56
CA ASP A 38 3.59 -3.57 5.71
C ASP A 38 2.39 -2.69 6.09
N ILE A 39 1.19 -2.99 5.60
CA ILE A 39 -0.03 -2.30 6.03
C ILE A 39 -0.25 -2.50 7.54
N LYS A 40 -0.08 -3.73 8.03
CA LYS A 40 -0.22 -4.05 9.46
C LYS A 40 0.87 -3.38 10.30
N LYS A 41 2.12 -3.33 9.83
CA LYS A 41 3.22 -2.60 10.49
C LYS A 41 2.95 -1.10 10.59
N LEU A 42 2.51 -0.47 9.50
CA LEU A 42 2.15 0.95 9.49
C LEU A 42 0.98 1.30 10.41
N MET A 43 0.02 0.38 10.51
CA MET A 43 -1.13 0.53 11.40
C MET A 43 -0.77 0.19 12.87
N GLY A 44 0.46 -0.27 13.16
CA GLY A 44 0.86 -0.69 14.50
C GLY A 44 0.16 -1.98 14.99
N VAL A 45 -0.43 -2.75 14.08
CA VAL A 45 -1.22 -3.96 14.41
C VAL A 45 -0.37 -5.23 14.35
N ALA A 46 0.79 -5.19 13.70
CA ALA A 46 1.76 -6.27 13.72
C ALA A 46 3.15 -5.74 14.08
N GLN A 47 3.72 -6.30 15.15
CA GLN A 47 5.07 -6.05 15.66
C GLN A 47 6.05 -7.03 15.02
#